data_AF-A0A818MVB8-F1
#
_entry.id   AF-A0A818MVB8-F1
#
_cell.length_a   1.000
_cell.length_b   1.000
_cell.length_c   1.000
_cell.angle_alpha   90.00
_cell.angle_beta   90.00
_cell.angle_gamma   90.00
#
_symmetry.space_group_name_H-M   'P 1'
#
loop_
_entity.id
_entity.type
_entity.pdbx_description
1 polymer ?
#
loop_
_entity_poly.entity_id
_entity_poly.type
_entity_poly.pdbx_seq_one_letter_code
_entity_poly.pdbx_strand_id
1 'polypeptide(L)'
;MRIICQTLFCLTYLTIFIHCQGGGGSGGGGGGGGSGAGGFYGGSGSSCTTAACRNRSGIIAGIIIGSVVGLGFLIFGVSWCCKRCKGRPFRTNSNFIGKGTSKNPHENIYNGYQFQSGTWSGQYYQYGGWHGPYRCSLSFNSQLMNVSGSGVDDIGSFTIDGTYSNETHRIGLTKQYQLGTGDPSQNLGHQVIIQLTWNEKNNQFEGKWYVQTKKYHGDGKFQLKLDEQQQLRPYEKV
;
A
#
# COMPACT_ATOMS: atom_id res chain seq x y z
N MET A 1 0.65 -14.45 -2.96
CA MET A 1 1.08 -13.35 -3.88
C MET A 1 1.92 -12.26 -3.20
N ARG A 2 1.65 -11.85 -1.94
CA ARG A 2 2.55 -10.96 -1.16
C ARG A 2 3.93 -11.56 -0.87
N ILE A 3 3.95 -12.85 -0.57
CA ILE A 3 5.20 -13.58 -0.30
C ILE A 3 6.10 -13.52 -1.54
N ILE A 4 5.57 -13.86 -2.71
CA ILE A 4 6.33 -13.89 -3.99
C ILE A 4 7.05 -12.56 -4.28
N CYS A 5 6.40 -11.41 -4.09
CA CYS A 5 7.03 -10.11 -4.37
C CYS A 5 8.14 -9.75 -3.36
N GLN A 6 8.00 -10.18 -2.11
CA GLN A 6 8.97 -9.91 -1.04
C GLN A 6 10.13 -10.91 -1.07
N THR A 7 9.86 -12.18 -1.43
CA THR A 7 10.89 -13.22 -1.62
C THR A 7 11.75 -12.94 -2.84
N LEU A 8 11.18 -12.41 -3.95
CA LEU A 8 11.95 -12.00 -5.13
C LEU A 8 12.96 -10.88 -4.82
N PHE A 9 12.57 -9.91 -3.99
CA PHE A 9 13.45 -8.80 -3.59
C PHE A 9 14.60 -9.26 -2.69
N CYS A 10 14.34 -10.26 -1.82
CA CYS A 10 15.36 -10.84 -0.94
C CYS A 10 16.35 -11.75 -1.71
N LEU A 11 15.86 -12.55 -2.66
CA LEU A 11 16.70 -13.48 -3.43
C LEU A 11 17.68 -12.73 -4.35
N THR A 12 17.30 -11.59 -4.91
CA THR A 12 18.21 -10.76 -5.72
C THR A 12 19.31 -10.09 -4.90
N TYR A 13 19.05 -9.78 -3.62
CA TYR A 13 20.07 -9.22 -2.73
C TYR A 13 21.07 -10.29 -2.25
N LEU A 14 20.60 -11.51 -2.03
CA LEU A 14 21.44 -12.63 -1.57
C LEU A 14 22.42 -13.10 -2.65
N THR A 15 22.04 -13.10 -3.93
CA THR A 15 22.95 -13.49 -5.03
C THR A 15 24.08 -12.49 -5.27
N ILE A 16 23.84 -11.19 -5.06
CA ILE A 16 24.88 -10.15 -5.13
C ILE A 16 25.91 -10.34 -4.00
N PHE A 17 25.46 -10.74 -2.81
CA PHE A 17 26.37 -10.96 -1.67
C PHE A 17 27.23 -12.23 -1.79
N ILE A 18 26.69 -13.31 -2.37
CA ILE A 18 27.43 -14.57 -2.54
C ILE A 18 28.59 -14.41 -3.55
N HIS A 19 28.48 -13.51 -4.54
CA HIS A 19 29.59 -13.22 -5.45
C HIS A 19 30.69 -12.33 -4.84
N CYS A 20 30.49 -11.73 -3.66
CA CYS A 20 31.50 -10.93 -2.98
C CYS A 20 32.35 -11.70 -1.94
N GLN A 21 32.07 -12.97 -1.64
CA GLN A 21 32.84 -13.74 -0.66
C GLN A 21 33.56 -15.00 -1.20
N GLY A 22 33.39 -15.35 -2.48
CA GLY A 22 34.07 -16.51 -3.09
C GLY A 22 35.42 -16.15 -3.72
N GLY A 23 36.45 -15.88 -2.92
CA GLY A 23 37.77 -15.51 -3.43
C GLY A 23 38.94 -15.67 -2.45
N GLY A 24 38.88 -16.64 -1.53
CA GLY A 24 39.99 -16.96 -0.61
C GLY A 24 40.86 -18.09 -1.16
N GLY A 25 41.75 -17.79 -2.11
CA GLY A 25 42.75 -18.72 -2.61
C GLY A 25 44.03 -18.70 -1.75
N SER A 26 44.36 -19.83 -1.16
CA SER A 26 45.61 -20.11 -0.45
C SER A 26 46.79 -20.32 -1.43
N GLY A 27 47.96 -19.76 -1.11
CA GLY A 27 49.22 -20.04 -1.81
C GLY A 27 50.40 -19.32 -1.16
N GLY A 28 51.32 -20.08 -0.58
CA GLY A 28 52.47 -19.57 0.16
C GLY A 28 53.75 -19.45 -0.67
N GLY A 29 54.82 -18.99 -0.01
CA GLY A 29 56.22 -19.26 -0.40
C GLY A 29 57.06 -18.05 -0.77
N GLY A 30 57.95 -17.65 0.15
CA GLY A 30 59.39 -17.54 -0.15
C GLY A 30 59.96 -16.22 -0.68
N GLY A 31 60.76 -15.56 0.16
CA GLY A 31 62.16 -15.25 -0.18
C GLY A 31 62.50 -13.89 -0.80
N GLY A 32 63.30 -13.11 -0.06
CA GLY A 32 64.54 -12.53 -0.60
C GLY A 32 64.52 -11.09 -1.14
N GLY A 33 65.04 -10.16 -0.32
CA GLY A 33 66.15 -9.23 -0.63
C GLY A 33 66.07 -8.27 -1.83
N GLY A 34 66.42 -7.00 -1.58
CA GLY A 34 67.03 -6.15 -2.61
C GLY A 34 66.59 -4.69 -2.60
N SER A 35 67.49 -3.82 -2.13
CA SER A 35 67.44 -2.35 -2.26
C SER A 35 67.48 -1.91 -3.72
N GLY A 36 66.76 -0.84 -4.10
CA GLY A 36 66.91 -0.25 -5.42
C GLY A 36 66.07 1.02 -5.61
N ALA A 37 66.76 2.14 -5.78
CA ALA A 37 66.20 3.46 -6.03
C ALA A 37 65.75 3.65 -7.50
N GLY A 38 64.79 4.56 -7.70
CA GLY A 38 64.64 5.35 -8.93
C GLY A 38 63.94 4.66 -10.11
N GLY A 39 63.04 5.39 -10.76
CA GLY A 39 62.56 5.03 -12.08
C GLY A 39 61.13 5.47 -12.38
N PHE A 40 60.96 6.71 -12.80
CA PHE A 40 59.84 7.10 -13.68
C PHE A 40 59.90 6.22 -14.93
N TYR A 41 58.89 5.38 -15.16
CA TYR A 41 58.58 4.86 -16.49
C TYR A 41 57.07 4.84 -16.67
N GLY A 42 56.62 5.59 -17.68
CA GLY A 42 55.25 5.61 -18.16
C GLY A 42 54.78 4.21 -18.54
N GLY A 43 53.69 3.77 -17.91
CA GLY A 43 52.98 2.56 -18.28
C GLY A 43 52.16 2.79 -19.53
N SER A 44 52.79 2.58 -20.68
CA SER A 44 52.10 2.36 -21.95
C SER A 44 51.12 1.19 -21.80
N GLY A 45 49.88 1.39 -22.23
CA GLY A 45 48.85 0.34 -22.25
C GLY A 45 49.35 -0.87 -23.03
N SER A 46 49.53 -1.99 -22.35
CA SER A 46 49.84 -3.27 -22.98
C SER A 46 48.57 -3.83 -23.62
N SER A 47 48.47 -3.67 -24.93
CA SER A 47 47.52 -4.39 -25.77
C SER A 47 47.81 -5.89 -25.67
N CYS A 48 47.11 -6.60 -24.78
CA CYS A 48 47.23 -8.06 -24.69
C CYS A 48 46.45 -8.72 -25.84
N THR A 49 47.13 -8.95 -26.96
CA THR A 49 46.59 -9.63 -28.16
C THR A 49 46.79 -11.15 -28.15
N THR A 50 46.92 -11.78 -26.97
CA THR A 50 47.07 -13.24 -26.84
C THR A 50 45.72 -13.89 -26.57
N ALA A 51 45.47 -15.10 -27.11
CA ALA A 51 44.19 -15.82 -27.01
C ALA A 51 43.63 -15.99 -25.58
N ALA A 52 44.49 -15.95 -24.55
CA ALA A 52 44.11 -15.96 -23.14
C ALA A 52 43.40 -14.66 -22.67
N CYS A 53 43.63 -13.50 -23.30
CA CYS A 53 42.92 -12.26 -23.00
C CYS A 53 41.51 -12.20 -23.62
N ARG A 54 41.25 -12.95 -24.70
CA ARG A 54 39.95 -12.98 -25.39
C ARG A 54 38.83 -13.55 -24.53
N ASN A 55 39.15 -14.48 -23.62
CA ASN A 55 38.18 -15.07 -22.70
C ASN A 55 37.80 -14.16 -21.53
N ARG A 56 38.68 -13.23 -21.09
CA ARG A 56 38.33 -12.26 -20.03
C ARG A 56 37.37 -11.17 -20.51
N SER A 57 37.50 -10.73 -21.76
CA SER A 57 36.57 -9.76 -22.36
C SER A 57 35.15 -10.32 -22.47
N GLY A 58 35.01 -11.61 -22.76
CA GLY A 58 33.70 -12.29 -22.80
C GLY A 58 33.00 -12.34 -21.43
N ILE A 59 33.76 -12.57 -20.35
CA ILE A 59 33.22 -12.59 -18.98
C ILE A 59 32.75 -11.19 -18.56
N ILE A 60 33.56 -10.16 -18.79
CA ILE A 60 33.19 -8.77 -18.45
C ILE A 60 31.95 -8.33 -19.23
N ALA A 61 31.90 -8.62 -20.53
CA ALA A 61 30.73 -8.33 -21.36
C ALA A 61 29.49 -9.10 -20.87
N GLY A 62 29.64 -10.38 -20.50
CA GLY A 62 28.55 -11.20 -19.95
C GLY A 62 27.96 -10.64 -18.66
N ILE A 63 28.81 -10.16 -17.74
CA ILE A 63 28.35 -9.53 -16.49
C ILE A 63 27.55 -8.26 -16.79
N ILE A 64 28.08 -7.38 -17.65
CA ILE A 64 27.40 -6.11 -18.00
C ILE A 64 26.04 -6.38 -18.64
N ILE A 65 25.99 -7.28 -19.63
CA ILE A 65 24.74 -7.65 -20.31
C ILE A 65 23.76 -8.28 -19.31
N GLY A 66 24.22 -9.20 -18.47
CA GLY A 66 23.41 -9.84 -17.43
C GLY A 66 22.82 -8.84 -16.44
N SER A 67 23.61 -7.86 -16.00
CA SER A 67 23.16 -6.80 -15.10
C SER A 67 22.10 -5.91 -15.75
N VAL A 68 22.28 -5.52 -17.02
CA VAL A 68 21.31 -4.68 -17.75
C VAL A 68 19.99 -5.42 -17.96
N VAL A 69 20.05 -6.68 -18.39
CA VAL A 69 18.85 -7.51 -18.59
C VAL A 69 18.14 -7.79 -17.27
N GLY A 70 18.89 -8.13 -16.21
CA GLY A 70 18.36 -8.36 -14.87
C GLY A 70 17.68 -7.12 -14.30
N LEU A 71 18.29 -5.94 -14.44
CA LEU A 71 17.69 -4.68 -14.04
C LEU A 71 16.42 -4.36 -14.85
N GLY A 72 16.43 -4.65 -16.15
CA GLY A 72 15.26 -4.50 -17.02
C GLY A 72 14.06 -5.33 -16.53
N PHE A 73 14.27 -6.61 -16.20
CA PHE A 73 13.22 -7.46 -15.63
C PHE A 73 12.74 -6.98 -14.26
N LEU A 74 13.65 -6.48 -13.42
CA LEU A 74 13.30 -5.94 -12.11
C LEU A 74 12.41 -4.70 -12.26
N ILE A 75 12.81 -3.73 -13.10
CA ILE A 75 12.04 -2.51 -13.37
C ILE A 75 10.66 -2.88 -13.96
N PHE A 76 10.62 -3.82 -14.91
CA PHE A 76 9.37 -4.27 -15.50
C PHE A 76 8.47 -4.96 -14.48
N GLY A 77 9.03 -5.83 -13.63
CA GLY A 77 8.31 -6.50 -12.55
C GLY A 77 7.75 -5.52 -11.52
N VAL A 78 8.54 -4.52 -11.11
CA VAL A 78 8.10 -3.46 -10.20
C VAL A 78 7.00 -2.62 -10.85
N SER A 79 7.17 -2.19 -12.10
CA SER A 79 6.17 -1.40 -12.83
C SER A 79 4.84 -2.15 -12.99
N TRP A 80 4.91 -3.45 -13.33
CA TRP A 80 3.75 -4.32 -13.42
C TRP A 80 3.05 -4.47 -12.05
N CYS A 81 3.82 -4.64 -10.99
CA CYS A 81 3.30 -4.72 -9.62
C CYS A 81 2.62 -3.40 -9.21
N CYS A 82 3.27 -2.26 -9.42
CA CYS A 82 2.73 -0.93 -9.15
C CYS A 82 1.42 -0.69 -9.90
N LYS A 83 1.34 -1.06 -11.19
CA LYS A 83 0.10 -0.96 -11.98
C LYS A 83 -1.03 -1.82 -11.39
N ARG A 84 -0.72 -3.04 -10.97
CA ARG A 84 -1.72 -3.99 -10.43
C ARG A 84 -2.18 -3.66 -9.01
N CYS A 85 -1.39 -2.89 -8.27
CA CYS A 85 -1.71 -2.43 -6.92
C CYS A 85 -2.57 -1.16 -6.87
N LYS A 86 -2.71 -0.43 -7.98
CA LYS A 86 -3.58 0.77 -8.02
C LYS A 86 -5.03 0.40 -7.70
N GLY A 87 -5.66 1.19 -6.81
CA GLY A 87 -7.06 0.99 -6.42
C GLY A 87 -7.32 -0.19 -5.48
N ARG A 88 -6.28 -0.78 -4.88
CA ARG A 88 -6.42 -1.78 -3.81
C ARG A 88 -5.89 -1.23 -2.49
N PRO A 89 -6.58 -1.46 -1.37
CA PRO A 89 -6.02 -1.13 -0.07
C PRO A 89 -4.79 -1.99 0.20
N PHE A 90 -3.80 -1.41 0.91
CA PHE A 90 -2.61 -2.15 1.34
C PHE A 90 -2.95 -3.26 2.34
N ARG A 91 -4.16 -3.31 2.93
CA ARG A 91 -4.60 -4.34 3.87
C ARG A 91 -6.08 -4.63 3.68
N THR A 92 -6.54 -5.83 4.03
CA THR A 92 -7.97 -6.12 4.15
C THR A 92 -8.55 -5.32 5.32
N ASN A 93 -9.88 -5.10 5.34
CA ASN A 93 -10.54 -4.38 6.43
C ASN A 93 -10.22 -4.98 7.80
N SER A 94 -10.31 -6.31 7.94
CA SER A 94 -9.92 -7.03 9.16
C SER A 94 -8.50 -6.72 9.64
N ASN A 95 -7.52 -6.73 8.72
CA ASN A 95 -6.12 -6.44 9.04
C ASN A 95 -5.85 -4.95 9.29
N PHE A 96 -6.63 -4.06 8.66
CA PHE A 96 -6.55 -2.61 8.89
C PHE A 96 -7.04 -2.28 10.30
N ILE A 97 -8.14 -2.90 10.71
CA ILE A 97 -8.77 -2.74 12.02
C ILE A 97 -7.88 -3.35 13.11
N GLY A 98 -7.43 -4.60 12.97
CA GLY A 98 -6.68 -5.29 14.03
C GLY A 98 -5.25 -4.78 14.27
N LYS A 99 -4.67 -3.97 13.36
CA LYS A 99 -3.30 -3.43 13.51
C LYS A 99 -3.30 -1.97 13.95
N GLY A 100 -3.74 -1.70 15.17
CA GLY A 100 -3.47 -0.44 15.87
C GLY A 100 -2.95 -0.77 17.26
N THR A 101 -1.67 -0.56 17.53
CA THR A 101 -1.20 -0.50 18.92
C THR A 101 -1.84 0.75 19.52
N SER A 102 -2.84 0.56 20.39
CA SER A 102 -3.23 1.64 21.31
C SER A 102 -1.97 2.03 22.05
N LYS A 103 -1.51 3.27 21.85
CA LYS A 103 -0.24 3.73 22.43
C LYS A 103 -0.29 3.90 23.94
N ASN A 104 -1.47 3.80 24.56
CA ASN A 104 -1.65 3.83 26.01
C ASN A 104 -2.84 2.93 26.42
N PRO A 105 -2.62 1.79 27.08
CA PRO A 105 -3.70 0.96 27.62
C PRO A 105 -4.47 1.64 28.76
N HIS A 106 -3.92 2.72 29.35
CA HIS A 106 -4.41 3.31 30.59
C HIS A 106 -5.19 4.63 30.43
N GLU A 107 -5.35 5.15 29.21
CA GLU A 107 -5.92 6.50 29.00
C GLU A 107 -7.26 6.53 28.25
N ASN A 108 -7.72 5.41 27.70
CA ASN A 108 -8.92 5.39 26.86
C ASN A 108 -10.17 4.93 27.62
N ILE A 109 -10.64 5.74 28.59
CA ILE A 109 -12.08 5.83 28.86
C ILE A 109 -12.70 6.69 27.75
N TYR A 110 -12.53 6.27 26.49
CA TYR A 110 -13.33 6.83 25.41
C TYR A 110 -14.67 6.13 25.48
N ASN A 111 -15.64 6.87 26.01
CA ASN A 111 -17.04 6.51 25.90
C ASN A 111 -17.31 6.21 24.42
N GLY A 112 -17.83 5.01 24.10
CA GLY A 112 -17.99 4.47 22.73
C GLY A 112 -18.96 5.22 21.81
N TYR A 113 -19.07 6.54 21.96
CA TYR A 113 -19.94 7.43 21.20
C TYR A 113 -19.49 7.65 19.76
N GLN A 114 -18.28 7.27 19.34
CA GLN A 114 -17.90 7.46 17.93
C GLN A 114 -18.63 6.50 16.97
N PHE A 115 -19.11 5.35 17.45
CA PHE A 115 -19.80 4.35 16.63
C PHE A 115 -21.30 4.35 16.90
N GLN A 116 -21.97 5.45 16.53
CA GLN A 116 -23.41 5.62 16.68
C GLN A 116 -24.16 5.23 15.41
N SER A 117 -25.21 4.42 15.58
CA SER A 117 -26.19 4.19 14.52
C SER A 117 -26.97 5.46 14.23
N GLY A 118 -27.24 5.74 12.96
CA GLY A 118 -27.97 6.94 12.55
C GLY A 118 -27.65 7.36 11.14
N THR A 119 -27.96 8.61 10.84
CA THR A 119 -27.60 9.23 9.55
C THR A 119 -26.19 9.78 9.61
N TRP A 120 -25.39 9.50 8.59
CA TRP A 120 -24.02 9.94 8.42
C TRP A 120 -23.88 10.69 7.10
N SER A 121 -22.98 11.67 7.07
CA SER A 121 -22.60 12.41 5.88
C SER A 121 -21.20 11.97 5.44
N GLY A 122 -21.11 11.41 4.24
CA GLY A 122 -19.86 11.00 3.59
C GLY A 122 -19.46 11.97 2.49
N GLN A 123 -18.17 12.26 2.38
CA GLN A 123 -17.61 12.98 1.23
C GLN A 123 -16.29 12.36 0.78
N TYR A 124 -16.01 12.44 -0.51
CA TYR A 124 -14.85 11.79 -1.10
C TYR A 124 -14.13 12.70 -2.09
N TYR A 125 -12.81 12.55 -2.20
CA TYR A 125 -11.99 13.32 -3.13
C TYR A 125 -11.68 12.49 -4.37
N GLN A 126 -12.11 12.96 -5.55
CA GLN A 126 -11.92 12.31 -6.84
C GLN A 126 -11.75 13.37 -7.94
N TYR A 127 -10.99 13.06 -8.99
CA TYR A 127 -10.80 13.94 -10.15
C TYR A 127 -10.35 15.38 -9.82
N GLY A 128 -9.65 15.58 -8.71
CA GLY A 128 -9.18 16.91 -8.28
C GLY A 128 -10.20 17.74 -7.51
N GLY A 129 -11.36 17.18 -7.16
CA GLY A 129 -12.41 17.85 -6.38
C GLY A 129 -12.98 17.00 -5.25
N TRP A 130 -13.64 17.65 -4.30
CA TRP A 130 -14.47 17.00 -3.30
C TRP A 130 -15.88 16.80 -3.84
N HIS A 131 -16.43 15.60 -3.63
CA HIS A 131 -17.79 15.22 -3.96
C HIS A 131 -18.56 14.94 -2.66
N GLY A 132 -19.80 15.43 -2.58
CA GLY A 132 -20.64 15.37 -1.38
C GLY A 132 -20.78 16.72 -0.66
N PRO A 133 -21.30 16.73 0.58
CA PRO A 133 -21.63 15.57 1.40
C PRO A 133 -22.87 14.82 0.92
N TYR A 134 -22.80 13.48 0.96
CA TYR A 134 -23.91 12.58 0.67
C TYR A 134 -24.34 11.85 1.95
N ARG A 135 -25.66 11.75 2.17
CA ARG A 135 -26.21 11.12 3.37
C ARG A 135 -26.32 9.61 3.18
N CYS A 136 -25.95 8.85 4.21
CA CYS A 136 -26.19 7.42 4.30
C CYS A 136 -26.65 7.04 5.70
N SER A 137 -27.37 5.93 5.83
CA SER A 137 -27.72 5.35 7.12
C SER A 137 -26.69 4.29 7.48
N LEU A 138 -26.16 4.33 8.70
CA LEU A 138 -25.29 3.30 9.26
C LEU A 138 -25.92 2.73 10.54
N SER A 139 -25.85 1.41 10.68
CA SER A 139 -26.31 0.66 11.85
C SER A 139 -25.15 -0.15 12.41
N PHE A 140 -24.70 0.22 13.61
CA PHE A 140 -23.60 -0.42 14.31
C PHE A 140 -24.13 -1.50 15.26
N ASN A 141 -23.60 -2.71 15.13
CA ASN A 141 -23.84 -3.82 16.04
C ASN A 141 -22.63 -3.99 16.97
N SER A 142 -22.79 -3.59 18.22
CA SER A 142 -21.75 -3.62 19.25
C SER A 142 -21.38 -5.01 19.75
N GLN A 143 -22.26 -6.01 19.58
CA GLN A 143 -21.99 -7.38 19.98
C GLN A 143 -21.05 -8.07 18.98
N LEU A 144 -21.28 -7.81 17.69
CA LEU A 144 -20.51 -8.44 16.60
C LEU A 144 -19.37 -7.55 16.09
N MET A 145 -19.32 -6.28 16.48
CA MET A 145 -18.39 -5.27 15.95
C MET A 145 -18.52 -5.08 14.44
N ASN A 146 -19.77 -5.13 13.96
CA ASN A 146 -20.15 -5.06 12.56
C ASN A 146 -20.97 -3.81 12.29
N VAL A 147 -20.88 -3.30 11.07
CA VAL A 147 -21.68 -2.16 10.62
C VAL A 147 -22.34 -2.51 9.29
N SER A 148 -23.61 -2.15 9.16
CA SER A 148 -24.35 -2.24 7.91
C SER A 148 -24.99 -0.90 7.58
N GLY A 149 -25.39 -0.70 6.34
CA GLY A 149 -25.98 0.57 5.94
C GLY A 149 -26.39 0.63 4.48
N SER A 150 -26.91 1.78 4.10
CA SER A 150 -27.30 2.09 2.72
C SER A 150 -27.36 3.59 2.50
N GLY A 151 -27.33 3.99 1.23
CA GLY A 151 -27.44 5.40 0.84
C GLY A 151 -27.48 5.57 -0.67
N VAL A 152 -27.48 6.82 -1.09
CA VAL A 152 -27.44 7.24 -2.49
C VAL A 152 -26.46 8.41 -2.61
N ASP A 153 -25.65 8.39 -3.67
CA ASP A 153 -24.80 9.52 -4.06
C ASP A 153 -24.91 9.79 -5.58
N ASP A 154 -24.00 10.63 -6.10
CA ASP A 154 -23.90 10.96 -7.53
C ASP A 154 -23.54 9.76 -8.42
N ILE A 155 -22.97 8.69 -7.88
CA ILE A 155 -22.68 7.47 -8.63
C ILE A 155 -23.93 6.58 -8.66
N GLY A 156 -24.62 6.39 -7.53
CA GLY A 156 -25.90 5.67 -7.49
C GLY A 156 -26.29 5.15 -6.10
N SER A 157 -27.26 4.25 -6.07
CA SER A 157 -27.71 3.61 -4.83
C SER A 157 -26.72 2.53 -4.39
N PHE A 158 -26.50 2.40 -3.09
CA PHE A 158 -25.53 1.45 -2.55
C PHE A 158 -25.95 0.87 -1.20
N THR A 159 -25.39 -0.29 -0.88
CA THR A 159 -25.36 -0.87 0.46
C THR A 159 -23.94 -0.80 1.04
N ILE A 160 -23.85 -0.86 2.36
CA ILE A 160 -22.59 -0.87 3.12
C ILE A 160 -22.61 -2.08 4.04
N ASP A 161 -21.51 -2.83 4.03
CA ASP A 161 -21.18 -3.85 5.03
C ASP A 161 -19.75 -3.63 5.51
N GLY A 162 -19.50 -3.82 6.79
CA GLY A 162 -18.17 -3.57 7.34
C GLY A 162 -17.98 -4.05 8.76
N THR A 163 -16.80 -3.77 9.27
CA THR A 163 -16.41 -4.05 10.65
C THR A 163 -15.72 -2.83 11.25
N TYR A 164 -15.74 -2.74 12.57
CA TYR A 164 -15.10 -1.65 13.30
C TYR A 164 -14.44 -2.14 14.58
N SER A 165 -13.66 -1.29 15.23
CA SER A 165 -13.02 -1.60 16.51
C SER A 165 -13.03 -0.39 17.42
N ASN A 166 -13.58 -0.57 18.62
CA ASN A 166 -13.54 0.41 19.69
C ASN A 166 -12.10 0.64 20.17
N GLU A 167 -11.27 -0.40 20.20
CA GLU A 167 -9.89 -0.34 20.69
C GLU A 167 -8.97 0.47 19.78
N THR A 168 -9.15 0.33 18.46
CA THR A 168 -8.29 1.00 17.47
C THR A 168 -8.92 2.25 16.86
N HIS A 169 -10.18 2.53 17.20
CA HIS A 169 -10.99 3.62 16.64
C HIS A 169 -10.98 3.64 15.11
N ARG A 170 -11.06 2.45 14.51
CA ARG A 170 -11.03 2.26 13.05
C ARG A 170 -12.27 1.56 12.56
N ILE A 171 -12.61 1.87 11.31
CA ILE A 171 -13.73 1.29 10.59
C ILE A 171 -13.29 0.93 9.17
N GLY A 172 -13.66 -0.28 8.75
CA GLY A 172 -13.43 -0.79 7.40
C GLY A 172 -14.76 -1.15 6.76
N LEU A 173 -15.13 -0.43 5.72
CA LEU A 173 -16.40 -0.59 5.00
C LEU A 173 -16.16 -1.17 3.61
N THR A 174 -17.16 -1.89 3.13
CA THR A 174 -17.34 -2.33 1.75
C THR A 174 -18.65 -1.74 1.28
N LYS A 175 -18.56 -0.79 0.36
CA LYS A 175 -19.70 -0.16 -0.28
C LYS A 175 -19.96 -0.88 -1.60
N GLN A 176 -21.16 -1.40 -1.79
CA GLN A 176 -21.57 -2.12 -3.00
C GLN A 176 -22.63 -1.30 -3.73
N TYR A 177 -22.30 -0.80 -4.93
CA TYR A 177 -23.28 -0.11 -5.77
C TYR A 177 -24.24 -1.09 -6.41
N GLN A 178 -25.51 -0.69 -6.54
CA GLN A 178 -26.56 -1.42 -7.23
C GLN A 178 -26.52 -1.06 -8.72
N LEU A 179 -26.33 -2.06 -9.58
CA LEU A 179 -26.29 -1.87 -11.03
C LEU A 179 -27.62 -1.29 -11.54
N GLY A 180 -27.54 -0.32 -12.45
CA GLY A 180 -28.74 0.33 -13.05
C GLY A 180 -29.29 1.52 -12.26
N THR A 181 -28.56 2.02 -11.26
CA THR A 181 -28.92 3.24 -10.51
C THR A 181 -27.88 4.35 -10.74
N GLY A 182 -28.28 5.62 -10.64
CA GLY A 182 -27.38 6.78 -10.79
C GLY A 182 -26.74 6.89 -12.17
N ASP A 183 -25.47 7.29 -12.24
CA ASP A 183 -24.73 7.50 -13.48
C ASP A 183 -24.22 6.16 -14.05
N PRO A 184 -24.76 5.68 -15.20
CA PRO A 184 -24.38 4.38 -15.78
C PRO A 184 -22.93 4.34 -16.31
N SER A 185 -22.30 5.49 -16.54
CA SER A 185 -20.90 5.56 -16.97
C SER A 185 -19.92 5.25 -15.83
N GLN A 186 -20.34 5.51 -14.58
CA GLN A 186 -19.54 5.31 -13.38
C GLN A 186 -20.02 4.11 -12.56
N ASN A 187 -21.33 3.89 -12.45
CA ASN A 187 -21.92 2.79 -11.70
C ASN A 187 -21.94 1.49 -12.50
N LEU A 188 -20.82 0.77 -12.40
CA LEU A 188 -20.65 -0.57 -12.96
C LEU A 188 -21.14 -1.70 -12.01
N GLY A 189 -21.96 -1.39 -10.99
CA GLY A 189 -22.37 -2.36 -9.96
C GLY A 189 -21.19 -2.88 -9.13
N HIS A 190 -20.21 -2.01 -8.88
CA HIS A 190 -18.91 -2.39 -8.33
C HIS A 190 -18.78 -2.12 -6.83
N GLN A 191 -17.72 -2.68 -6.24
CA GLN A 191 -17.37 -2.48 -4.84
C GLN A 191 -16.35 -1.37 -4.66
N VAL A 192 -16.53 -0.59 -3.61
CA VAL A 192 -15.57 0.39 -3.09
C VAL A 192 -15.21 -0.01 -1.67
N ILE A 193 -13.92 -0.17 -1.40
CA ILE A 193 -13.41 -0.43 -0.04
C ILE A 193 -13.07 0.91 0.60
N ILE A 194 -13.48 1.12 1.84
CA ILE A 194 -13.25 2.37 2.58
C ILE A 194 -12.60 2.03 3.92
N GLN A 195 -11.49 2.67 4.26
CA GLN A 195 -10.73 2.44 5.48
C GLN A 195 -10.48 3.76 6.18
N LEU A 196 -11.08 3.94 7.37
CA LEU A 196 -11.06 5.20 8.10
C LEU A 196 -10.59 5.02 9.54
N THR A 197 -9.98 6.07 10.07
CA THR A 197 -9.60 6.21 11.48
C THR A 197 -10.35 7.41 12.06
N TRP A 198 -10.78 7.30 13.31
CA TRP A 198 -11.38 8.40 14.03
C TRP A 198 -10.38 9.56 14.17
N ASN A 199 -10.83 10.78 13.87
CA ASN A 199 -10.11 12.01 14.10
C ASN A 199 -10.86 12.82 15.17
N GLU A 200 -10.32 12.80 16.39
CA GLU A 200 -10.90 13.46 17.57
C GLU A 200 -11.02 14.98 17.39
N LYS A 201 -10.06 15.61 16.71
CA LYS A 201 -10.05 17.07 16.52
C LYS A 201 -11.21 17.54 15.66
N ASN A 202 -11.59 16.72 14.68
CA ASN A 202 -12.63 17.04 13.71
C ASN A 202 -13.96 16.35 14.01
N ASN A 203 -14.01 15.50 15.05
CA ASN A 203 -15.17 14.68 15.42
C ASN A 203 -15.73 13.89 14.21
N GLN A 204 -14.85 13.26 13.43
CA GLN A 204 -15.23 12.51 12.23
C GLN A 204 -14.23 11.39 11.91
N PHE A 205 -14.65 10.44 11.08
CA PHE A 205 -13.76 9.43 10.51
C PHE A 205 -13.08 9.94 9.24
N GLU A 206 -11.77 9.71 9.12
CA GLU A 206 -10.97 10.14 7.98
C GLU A 206 -10.10 8.99 7.47
N GLY A 207 -9.91 8.93 6.15
CA GLY A 207 -9.04 7.93 5.56
C GLY A 207 -9.14 7.90 4.04
N LYS A 208 -9.19 6.69 3.48
CA LYS A 208 -9.19 6.49 2.03
C LYS A 208 -10.29 5.56 1.57
N TRP A 209 -10.78 5.82 0.37
CA TRP A 209 -11.55 4.87 -0.44
C TRP A 209 -10.66 4.25 -1.52
N TYR A 210 -11.02 3.06 -1.98
CA TYR A 210 -10.31 2.28 -2.99
C TYR A 210 -11.32 1.61 -3.90
N VAL A 211 -11.13 1.72 -5.20
CA VAL A 211 -11.96 1.05 -6.20
C VAL A 211 -11.12 0.32 -7.22
N GLN A 212 -11.63 -0.84 -7.61
CA GLN A 212 -11.08 -1.60 -8.72
C GLN A 212 -12.20 -2.23 -9.53
N THR A 213 -12.28 -1.79 -10.79
CA THR A 213 -13.16 -2.37 -11.81
C THR A 213 -12.33 -2.74 -13.03
N LYS A 214 -12.96 -3.34 -14.04
CA LYS A 214 -12.31 -3.59 -15.33
C LYS A 214 -11.94 -2.29 -16.07
N LYS A 215 -12.66 -1.19 -15.81
CA LYS A 215 -12.52 0.10 -16.51
C LYS A 215 -11.73 1.14 -15.71
N TYR A 216 -11.74 1.04 -14.39
CA TYR A 216 -11.21 2.08 -13.51
C TYR A 216 -10.52 1.49 -12.26
N HIS A 217 -9.40 2.10 -11.91
CA HIS A 217 -8.65 1.84 -10.68
C HIS A 217 -8.33 3.17 -10.02
N GLY A 218 -8.72 3.35 -8.77
CA GLY A 218 -8.56 4.63 -8.09
C GLY A 218 -8.55 4.50 -6.57
N ASP A 219 -7.92 5.48 -5.92
CA ASP A 219 -8.04 5.73 -4.49
C ASP A 219 -8.08 7.24 -4.26
N GLY A 220 -8.67 7.64 -3.14
CA GLY A 220 -8.80 9.04 -2.79
C GLY A 220 -9.13 9.21 -1.31
N LYS A 221 -9.12 10.46 -0.84
CA LYS A 221 -9.49 10.79 0.54
C LYS A 221 -10.99 10.55 0.75
N PHE A 222 -11.35 10.12 1.95
CA PHE A 222 -12.74 9.93 2.36
C PHE A 222 -12.92 10.49 3.77
N GLN A 223 -14.06 11.14 4.00
CA GLN A 223 -14.47 11.66 5.31
C GLN A 223 -15.90 11.23 5.59
N LEU A 224 -16.17 10.86 6.84
CA LEU A 224 -17.46 10.37 7.30
C LEU A 224 -17.79 10.97 8.65
N LYS A 225 -18.86 11.77 8.71
CA LYS A 225 -19.27 12.51 9.91
C LYS A 225 -20.71 12.18 10.29
N LEU A 226 -20.98 12.02 11.58
CA LEU A 226 -22.35 11.78 12.06
C LEU A 226 -23.19 13.04 11.82
N ASP A 227 -24.41 12.87 11.33
CA ASP A 227 -25.34 13.97 11.13
C ASP A 227 -26.09 14.26 12.45
N GLU A 228 -25.70 15.34 13.12
CA GLU A 228 -26.19 15.71 14.45
C GLU A 228 -27.66 16.15 14.48
N GLN A 229 -28.32 16.33 13.32
CA GLN A 229 -29.74 16.73 13.27
C GLN A 229 -30.71 15.73 13.94
N GLN A 230 -30.27 14.51 14.28
CA GLN A 230 -31.08 13.54 15.04
C GLN A 230 -30.96 13.66 16.57
N GLN A 231 -29.98 14.39 17.12
CA GLN A 231 -29.82 14.53 18.57
C GLN A 231 -30.72 15.63 19.19
N LEU A 232 -31.32 16.51 18.38
CA LEU A 232 -32.14 17.63 18.83
C LEU A 232 -33.66 17.36 18.87
N ARG A 233 -34.10 16.10 18.96
CA ARG A 233 -35.46 15.82 19.46
C ARG A 233 -35.37 15.53 20.95
N PRO A 234 -35.41 16.56 21.84
CA PRO A 234 -35.61 16.28 23.25
C PRO A 234 -36.92 15.52 23.35
N TYR A 235 -36.88 14.43 24.13
CA TYR A 235 -38.06 13.75 24.62
C TYR A 235 -39.00 14.82 25.21
N GLU A 236 -40.02 15.21 24.45
CA GLU A 236 -41.17 15.92 24.98
C GLU A 236 -41.87 14.90 25.87
N LYS A 237 -41.57 14.97 27.17
CA LYS A 237 -42.23 14.15 28.18
C LYS A 237 -43.72 14.47 28.09
N VAL A 238 -44.49 13.51 27.60
CA VAL A 238 -45.94 13.42 27.84
C VAL A 238 -46.16 12.92 29.26
#